data_AF-E3T336-F1
#
_entry.id   AF-E3T336-F1
#
_cell.length_a   1.000
_cell.length_b   1.000
_cell.length_c   1.000
_cell.angle_alpha   90.00
_cell.angle_beta   90.00
_cell.angle_gamma   90.00
#
_symmetry.space_group_name_H-M   'P 1'
#
loop_
_entity.id
_entity.type
_entity.pdbx_description
1 polymer ?
#
loop_
_entity_poly.entity_id
_entity_poly.type
_entity_poly.pdbx_seq_one_letter_code
_entity_poly.pdbx_strand_id
1 'polypeptide(L)'
;METKSMQIYRLIARLLDYPDAEMLENLSMFDEIIDSDSSITKQEQKKLKDILTWMRMHNVTGLQETYVQTFDMTPEHDLHLTHHLFGDDRGRGPALVDLGEHYKSAGLEVAEKELPDYLPLILEYVSTLDDMQARVFLGDAVKVLTVLAENLEKASSPYSSLIRIIESRGHLAQAA
;
A
#
# COMPACT_ATOMS: atom_id res chain seq x y z
N MET A 1 -18.43 -14.08 5.31
CA MET A 1 -18.14 -13.81 3.89
C MET A 1 -17.16 -12.66 3.88
N GLU A 2 -15.86 -12.93 3.83
CA GLU A 2 -14.87 -11.87 3.57
C GLU A 2 -15.20 -11.26 2.20
N THR A 3 -15.42 -9.96 2.16
CA THR A 3 -15.82 -9.25 0.94
C THR A 3 -14.60 -9.16 0.03
N LYS A 4 -14.71 -9.60 -1.22
CA LYS A 4 -13.56 -9.79 -2.12
C LYS A 4 -12.67 -8.55 -2.29
N SER A 5 -13.23 -7.33 -2.32
CA SER A 5 -12.46 -6.06 -2.34
C SER A 5 -11.47 -5.88 -1.17
N MET A 6 -11.62 -6.62 -0.08
CA MET A 6 -10.72 -6.57 1.08
C MET A 6 -9.37 -7.24 0.76
N GLN A 7 -9.34 -8.21 -0.15
CA GLN A 7 -8.17 -9.03 -0.43
C GLN A 7 -7.09 -8.26 -1.20
N ILE A 8 -7.47 -7.39 -2.14
CA ILE A 8 -6.49 -6.59 -2.88
C ILE A 8 -5.70 -5.65 -1.95
N TYR A 9 -6.34 -5.02 -0.96
CA TYR A 9 -5.62 -4.11 -0.05
C TYR A 9 -4.62 -4.86 0.83
N ARG A 10 -4.98 -6.03 1.37
CA ARG A 10 -4.05 -6.89 2.13
C ARG A 10 -2.90 -7.38 1.26
N LEU A 11 -3.22 -7.77 0.03
CA LEU A 11 -2.23 -8.22 -0.95
C LEU A 11 -1.21 -7.10 -1.25
N ILE A 12 -1.70 -5.89 -1.51
CA ILE A 12 -0.80 -4.75 -1.79
C ILE A 12 -0.05 -4.31 -0.53
N ALA A 13 -0.68 -4.33 0.65
CA ALA A 13 0.00 -4.09 1.92
C ALA A 13 1.21 -5.00 2.06
N ARG A 14 1.03 -6.31 1.85
CA ARG A 14 2.11 -7.28 1.94
C ARG A 14 3.18 -7.11 0.86
N LEU A 15 2.81 -6.66 -0.34
CA LEU A 15 3.78 -6.37 -1.41
C LEU A 15 4.58 -5.07 -1.20
N LEU A 16 4.08 -4.17 -0.34
CA LEU A 16 4.74 -2.90 0.02
C LEU A 16 5.45 -2.96 1.37
N ASP A 17 5.29 -4.05 2.11
CA ASP A 17 6.01 -4.30 3.35
C ASP A 17 7.42 -4.86 3.05
N TYR A 18 8.30 -4.84 4.04
CA TYR A 18 9.67 -5.32 3.89
C TYR A 18 9.68 -6.80 3.44
N PRO A 19 10.32 -7.12 2.30
CA PRO A 19 10.24 -8.47 1.74
C PRO A 19 11.03 -9.46 2.60
N ASP A 20 10.43 -10.63 2.82
CA ASP A 20 11.06 -11.75 3.51
C ASP A 20 10.93 -13.07 2.73
N ALA A 21 11.57 -14.11 3.26
CA ALA A 21 11.58 -15.41 2.62
C ALA A 21 10.18 -16.04 2.57
N GLU A 22 9.38 -15.86 3.61
CA GLU A 22 8.02 -16.43 3.69
C GLU A 22 7.12 -15.85 2.59
N MET A 23 7.15 -14.54 2.38
CA MET A 23 6.43 -13.89 1.30
C MET A 23 6.85 -14.45 -0.07
N LEU A 24 8.16 -14.58 -0.29
CA LEU A 24 8.70 -15.03 -1.57
C LEU A 24 8.34 -16.49 -1.89
N GLU A 25 8.36 -17.36 -0.87
CA GLU A 25 7.94 -18.75 -0.96
C GLU A 25 6.44 -18.88 -1.28
N ASN A 26 5.63 -17.92 -0.84
CA ASN A 26 4.18 -17.94 -1.00
C ASN A 26 3.65 -17.14 -2.20
N LEU A 27 4.50 -16.62 -3.09
CA LEU A 27 4.03 -15.78 -4.22
C LEU A 27 2.97 -16.46 -5.12
N SER A 28 2.90 -17.79 -5.19
CA SER A 28 1.83 -18.48 -5.92
C SER A 28 0.45 -18.24 -5.31
N MET A 29 0.34 -18.11 -3.99
CA MET A 29 -0.92 -17.78 -3.31
C MET A 29 -1.43 -16.39 -3.72
N PHE A 30 -0.52 -15.46 -4.02
CA PHE A 30 -0.87 -14.11 -4.47
C PHE A 30 -1.53 -14.17 -5.86
N ASP A 31 -1.06 -15.04 -6.77
CA ASP A 31 -1.72 -15.25 -8.06
C ASP A 31 -3.16 -15.78 -7.88
N GLU A 32 -3.36 -16.72 -6.97
CA GLU A 32 -4.69 -17.28 -6.68
C GLU A 32 -5.65 -16.22 -6.13
N ILE A 33 -5.17 -15.35 -5.24
CA ILE A 33 -5.95 -14.20 -4.74
C ILE A 33 -6.31 -13.27 -5.91
N ILE A 34 -5.32 -12.93 -6.75
CA ILE A 34 -5.54 -12.04 -7.90
C ILE A 34 -6.57 -12.61 -8.88
N ASP A 35 -6.53 -13.92 -9.13
CA ASP A 35 -7.40 -14.59 -10.10
C ASP A 35 -8.81 -14.85 -9.56
N SER A 36 -8.97 -15.02 -8.24
CA SER A 36 -10.25 -15.31 -7.60
C SER A 36 -11.04 -14.07 -7.17
N ASP A 37 -10.37 -12.93 -7.01
CA ASP A 37 -10.98 -11.67 -6.64
C ASP A 37 -11.59 -10.95 -7.86
N SER A 38 -12.92 -11.02 -7.96
CA SER A 38 -13.71 -10.39 -9.02
C SER A 38 -13.74 -8.86 -8.94
N SER A 39 -13.28 -8.25 -7.84
CA SER A 39 -13.17 -6.79 -7.72
C SER A 39 -11.93 -6.23 -8.41
N ILE A 40 -10.98 -7.09 -8.78
CA ILE A 40 -9.74 -6.71 -9.47
C ILE A 40 -9.99 -6.69 -10.97
N THR A 41 -9.81 -5.51 -11.57
CA THR A 41 -9.95 -5.34 -13.02
C THR A 41 -8.82 -6.05 -13.78
N LYS A 42 -9.03 -6.36 -15.06
CA LYS A 42 -7.98 -6.97 -15.90
C LYS A 42 -6.70 -6.15 -15.99
N GLN A 43 -6.81 -4.83 -15.91
CA GLN A 43 -5.66 -3.94 -15.90
C GLN A 43 -4.87 -4.04 -14.59
N GLU A 44 -5.56 -4.08 -13.45
CA GLU A 44 -4.92 -4.27 -12.13
C GLU A 44 -4.32 -5.67 -12.00
N GLN A 45 -5.03 -6.72 -12.46
CA GLN A 45 -4.49 -8.08 -12.50
C GLN A 45 -3.16 -8.13 -13.26
N LYS A 46 -3.08 -7.47 -14.43
CA LYS A 46 -1.83 -7.39 -15.19
C LYS A 46 -0.72 -6.71 -14.38
N LYS A 47 -0.98 -5.54 -13.80
CA LYS A 47 0.00 -4.80 -12.99
C LYS A 47 0.51 -5.61 -11.80
N LEU A 48 -0.39 -6.27 -11.07
CA LEU A 48 -0.05 -7.12 -9.93
C LEU A 48 0.77 -8.34 -10.38
N LYS A 49 0.40 -8.99 -11.47
CA LYS A 49 1.18 -10.12 -12.02
C LYS A 49 2.55 -9.71 -12.57
N ASP A 50 2.67 -8.51 -13.13
CA ASP A 50 3.94 -7.97 -13.61
C ASP A 50 4.93 -7.80 -12.43
N ILE A 51 4.48 -7.25 -11.29
CA ILE A 51 5.36 -7.13 -10.10
C ILE A 51 5.66 -8.48 -9.44
N LEU A 52 4.69 -9.41 -9.36
CA LEU A 52 4.96 -10.76 -8.85
C LEU A 52 5.99 -11.49 -9.72
N THR A 53 5.91 -11.32 -11.05
CA THR A 53 6.90 -11.86 -11.99
C THR A 53 8.27 -11.24 -11.75
N TRP A 54 8.33 -9.92 -11.57
CA TRP A 54 9.57 -9.24 -11.21
C TRP A 54 10.16 -9.75 -9.89
N MET A 55 9.35 -9.93 -8.84
CA MET A 55 9.81 -10.45 -7.55
C MET A 55 10.40 -11.86 -7.67
N ARG A 56 9.79 -12.75 -8.46
CA ARG A 56 10.29 -14.12 -8.69
C ARG A 56 11.65 -14.18 -9.37
N MET A 57 12.07 -13.13 -10.06
CA MET A 57 13.39 -13.06 -10.71
C MET A 57 14.51 -12.73 -9.72
N HIS A 58 14.19 -12.43 -8.45
CA HIS A 58 15.14 -12.01 -7.43
C HIS A 58 15.11 -12.99 -6.25
N ASN A 59 16.23 -13.07 -5.54
CA ASN A 59 16.25 -13.70 -4.23
C ASN A 59 15.83 -12.68 -3.16
N VAL A 60 15.53 -13.17 -1.95
CA VAL A 60 15.08 -12.31 -0.83
C VAL A 60 16.05 -11.16 -0.57
N THR A 61 17.36 -11.40 -0.57
CA THR A 61 18.36 -10.35 -0.30
C THR A 61 18.34 -9.26 -1.36
N GLY A 62 18.21 -9.60 -2.64
CA GLY A 62 18.12 -8.61 -3.72
C GLY A 62 16.83 -7.79 -3.68
N LEU A 63 15.72 -8.41 -3.25
CA LEU A 63 14.48 -7.69 -3.00
C LEU A 63 14.59 -6.74 -1.81
N GLN A 64 15.21 -7.19 -0.71
CA GLN A 64 15.48 -6.38 0.47
C GLN A 64 16.39 -5.19 0.15
N GLU A 65 17.45 -5.40 -0.63
CA GLU A 65 18.32 -4.32 -1.10
C GLU A 65 17.53 -3.32 -1.94
N THR A 66 16.75 -3.81 -2.90
CA THR A 66 15.91 -2.93 -3.74
C THR A 66 14.88 -2.16 -2.90
N TYR A 67 14.27 -2.81 -1.91
CA TYR A 67 13.32 -2.18 -0.99
C TYR A 67 14.00 -1.05 -0.22
N VAL A 68 15.12 -1.31 0.43
CA VAL A 68 15.87 -0.31 1.21
C VAL A 68 16.30 0.87 0.33
N GLN A 69 16.81 0.60 -0.87
CA GLN A 69 17.18 1.67 -1.82
C GLN A 69 15.98 2.50 -2.25
N THR A 70 14.82 1.86 -2.45
CA THR A 70 13.60 2.52 -2.89
C THR A 70 12.99 3.33 -1.76
N PHE A 71 12.69 2.74 -0.61
CA PHE A 71 11.83 3.34 0.40
C PHE A 71 12.60 3.94 1.58
N ASP A 72 13.70 3.33 2.01
CA ASP A 72 14.41 3.75 3.22
C ASP A 72 15.50 4.80 2.93
N MET A 73 16.09 4.76 1.73
CA MET A 73 17.18 5.67 1.33
C MET A 73 16.72 6.87 0.49
N THR A 74 15.47 6.88 0.02
CA THR A 74 14.93 7.95 -0.85
C THR A 74 13.72 8.62 -0.18
N PRO A 75 13.87 9.81 0.42
CA PRO A 75 12.79 10.49 1.15
C PRO A 75 11.53 10.73 0.31
N GLU A 76 11.68 10.98 -0.99
CA GLU A 76 10.57 11.19 -1.93
C GLU A 76 9.70 9.94 -2.17
N HIS A 77 10.19 8.78 -1.73
CA HIS A 77 9.51 7.48 -1.84
C HIS A 77 8.99 6.96 -0.48
N ASP A 78 9.22 7.67 0.62
CA ASP A 78 8.86 7.21 1.97
C ASP A 78 7.39 6.74 2.04
N LEU A 79 7.16 5.60 2.69
CA LEU A 79 5.81 5.03 2.85
C LEU A 79 5.04 5.62 4.03
N HIS A 80 5.64 6.53 4.82
CA HIS A 80 4.96 7.30 5.86
C HIS A 80 4.27 8.53 5.27
N LEU A 81 2.95 8.45 5.07
CA LEU A 81 2.23 9.45 4.30
C LEU A 81 2.27 10.86 4.90
N THR A 82 2.36 10.98 6.24
CA THR A 82 2.44 12.30 6.88
C THR A 82 3.76 13.00 6.60
N HIS A 83 4.83 12.27 6.25
CA HIS A 83 6.10 12.86 5.83
C HIS A 83 5.93 13.74 4.60
N HIS A 84 5.14 13.29 3.62
CA HIS A 84 4.85 14.04 2.39
C HIS A 84 3.93 15.25 2.61
N LEU A 85 3.10 15.22 3.66
CA LEU A 85 2.16 16.29 3.99
C LEU A 85 2.80 17.40 4.82
N PHE A 86 3.64 17.02 5.78
CA PHE A 86 4.15 17.92 6.81
C PHE A 86 5.67 18.12 6.75
N GLY A 87 6.44 17.20 6.18
CA GLY A 87 7.91 17.21 6.29
C GLY A 87 8.34 17.28 7.77
N ASP A 88 9.11 18.33 8.11
CA ASP A 88 9.56 18.63 9.48
C ASP A 88 8.59 19.55 10.27
N ASP A 89 7.37 19.78 9.77
CA ASP A 89 6.38 20.61 10.44
C ASP A 89 5.90 19.98 11.76
N ARG A 90 5.66 20.84 12.76
CA ARG A 90 5.12 20.46 14.07
C ARG A 90 3.72 19.85 13.99
N GLY A 91 2.99 20.05 12.89
CA GLY A 91 1.68 19.46 12.62
C GLY A 91 1.69 17.93 12.45
N ARG A 92 2.85 17.32 12.20
CA ARG A 92 2.97 15.86 12.01
C ARG A 92 2.56 15.08 13.26
N GLY A 93 3.01 15.50 14.44
CA GLY A 93 2.75 14.81 15.70
C GLY A 93 1.25 14.66 15.99
N PRO A 94 0.47 15.76 16.00
CA PRO A 94 -0.98 15.70 16.14
C PRO A 94 -1.68 14.80 15.11
N ALA A 95 -1.29 14.86 13.83
CA ALA A 95 -1.88 14.02 12.80
C ALA A 95 -1.67 12.52 13.04
N LEU A 96 -0.49 12.13 13.54
CA LEU A 96 -0.21 10.75 13.93
C LEU A 96 -1.05 10.30 15.13
N VAL A 97 -1.27 11.19 16.11
CA VAL A 97 -2.13 10.90 17.27
C VAL A 97 -3.57 10.68 16.81
N ASP A 98 -4.11 11.60 16.00
CA ASP A 98 -5.49 11.52 15.48
C ASP A 98 -5.70 10.23 14.68
N LEU A 99 -4.74 9.85 13.82
CA LEU A 99 -4.81 8.61 13.04
C LEU A 99 -4.74 7.36 13.94
N GLY A 100 -3.87 7.37 14.96
CA GLY A 100 -3.79 6.31 15.94
C GLY A 100 -5.06 6.15 16.78
N GLU A 101 -5.72 7.26 17.15
CA GLU A 101 -7.02 7.24 17.82
C GLU A 101 -8.13 6.71 16.91
N HIS A 102 -8.09 7.06 15.62
CA HIS A 102 -9.02 6.53 14.63
C HIS A 102 -8.97 4.99 14.57
N TYR A 103 -7.77 4.40 14.45
CA TYR A 103 -7.59 2.95 14.46
C TYR A 103 -8.08 2.28 15.73
N LYS A 104 -7.76 2.85 16.90
CA LYS A 104 -8.25 2.36 18.19
C LYS A 104 -9.77 2.38 18.27
N SER A 105 -10.42 3.43 17.76
CA SER A 105 -11.89 3.53 17.74
C SER A 105 -12.54 2.47 16.85
N ALA A 106 -11.82 2.00 15.83
CA ALA A 106 -12.25 0.93 14.93
C ALA A 106 -11.84 -0.48 15.42
N GLY A 107 -11.17 -0.60 16.58
CA GLY A 107 -10.73 -1.87 17.16
C GLY A 107 -9.44 -2.44 16.56
N LEU A 108 -8.67 -1.63 15.83
CA LEU A 108 -7.35 -2.00 15.32
C LEU A 108 -6.26 -1.60 16.32
N GLU A 109 -5.43 -2.55 16.71
CA GLU A 109 -4.25 -2.31 17.55
C GLU A 109 -3.00 -2.18 16.67
N VAL A 110 -2.42 -0.98 16.63
CA VAL A 110 -1.12 -0.74 15.96
C VAL A 110 0.00 -1.20 16.88
N ALA A 111 0.99 -1.90 16.32
CA ALA A 111 2.17 -2.32 17.08
C ALA A 111 2.92 -1.09 17.63
N GLU A 112 3.40 -1.15 18.88
CA GLU A 112 4.01 -0.01 19.58
C GLU A 112 5.21 0.64 18.84
N LYS A 113 5.83 -0.08 17.90
CA LYS A 113 7.02 0.36 17.15
C LYS A 113 6.72 0.89 15.75
N GLU A 114 5.48 0.82 15.30
CA GLU A 114 5.08 1.21 13.96
C GLU A 114 4.29 2.53 14.03
N LEU A 115 4.59 3.45 13.10
CA LEU A 115 3.83 4.69 13.01
C LEU A 115 2.50 4.43 12.29
N PRO A 116 1.40 5.05 12.74
CA PRO A 116 0.08 4.78 12.18
C PRO A 116 -0.07 5.23 10.71
N ASP A 117 0.83 6.08 10.20
CA ASP A 117 0.77 6.57 8.82
C ASP A 117 1.59 5.74 7.82
N TYR A 118 2.16 4.61 8.25
CA TYR A 118 2.82 3.67 7.36
C TYR A 118 1.81 3.06 6.37
N LEU A 119 2.06 3.19 5.08
CA LEU A 119 1.09 2.83 4.04
C LEU A 119 0.62 1.36 4.10
N PRO A 120 1.49 0.34 4.27
CA PRO A 120 1.02 -1.03 4.47
C PRO A 120 0.02 -1.18 5.63
N LEU A 121 0.28 -0.55 6.78
CA LEU A 121 -0.64 -0.56 7.92
C LEU A 121 -1.98 0.12 7.58
N ILE A 122 -1.94 1.26 6.87
CA ILE A 122 -3.16 1.91 6.35
C ILE A 122 -3.95 0.93 5.47
N LEU A 123 -3.29 0.18 4.60
CA LEU A 123 -3.95 -0.76 3.68
C LEU A 123 -4.50 -1.98 4.42
N GLU A 124 -3.83 -2.46 5.47
CA GLU A 124 -4.38 -3.47 6.36
C GLU A 124 -5.66 -2.98 7.04
N TYR A 125 -5.67 -1.76 7.57
CA TYR A 125 -6.87 -1.16 8.13
C TYR A 125 -7.99 -1.04 7.09
N VAL A 126 -7.69 -0.45 5.94
CA VAL A 126 -8.65 -0.24 4.85
C VAL A 126 -9.22 -1.58 4.35
N SER A 127 -8.45 -2.67 4.44
CA SER A 127 -8.94 -4.00 4.12
C SER A 127 -10.03 -4.52 5.05
N THR A 128 -10.20 -3.94 6.23
CA THR A 128 -11.26 -4.31 7.18
C THR A 128 -12.59 -3.59 6.92
N LEU A 129 -12.55 -2.56 6.07
CA LEU A 129 -13.68 -1.68 5.78
C LEU A 129 -14.50 -2.21 4.59
N ASP A 130 -15.74 -1.70 4.46
CA ASP A 130 -16.49 -1.89 3.21
C ASP A 130 -15.88 -1.05 2.07
N ASP A 131 -16.26 -1.35 0.82
CA ASP A 131 -15.69 -0.72 -0.37
C ASP A 131 -15.85 0.81 -0.36
N MET A 132 -16.98 1.33 0.14
CA MET A 132 -17.23 2.78 0.15
C MET A 132 -16.39 3.45 1.22
N GLN A 133 -16.35 2.90 2.43
CA GLN A 133 -15.52 3.38 3.53
C GLN A 133 -14.04 3.37 3.17
N ALA A 134 -13.57 2.29 2.54
CA ALA A 134 -12.21 2.15 2.04
C ALA A 134 -11.84 3.27 1.05
N ARG A 135 -12.72 3.52 0.06
CA ARG A 135 -12.50 4.60 -0.93
C ARG A 135 -12.50 5.97 -0.28
N VAL A 136 -13.42 6.24 0.64
CA VAL A 136 -13.49 7.53 1.36
C VAL A 136 -12.20 7.75 2.13
N PHE A 137 -11.75 6.74 2.89
CA PHE A 137 -10.51 6.82 3.67
C PHE A 137 -9.28 7.06 2.78
N LEU A 138 -9.16 6.31 1.68
CA LEU A 138 -8.06 6.50 0.73
C LEU A 138 -8.15 7.82 -0.04
N GLY A 139 -9.34 8.40 -0.17
CA GLY A 139 -9.59 9.69 -0.81
C GLY A 139 -8.76 10.82 -0.19
N ASP A 140 -8.60 10.82 1.12
CA ASP A 140 -7.79 11.81 1.85
C ASP A 140 -6.29 11.68 1.53
N ALA A 141 -5.84 10.49 1.15
CA ALA A 141 -4.45 10.19 0.80
C ALA A 141 -4.14 10.34 -0.70
N VAL A 142 -5.14 10.49 -1.58
CA VAL A 142 -4.98 10.49 -3.05
C VAL A 142 -3.87 11.44 -3.51
N LYS A 143 -3.85 12.68 -3.02
CA LYS A 143 -2.85 13.67 -3.43
C LYS A 143 -1.42 13.21 -3.12
N VAL A 144 -1.21 12.60 -1.96
CA VAL A 144 0.09 12.07 -1.54
C VAL A 144 0.45 10.85 -2.39
N LEU A 145 -0.50 9.93 -2.57
CA LEU A 145 -0.32 8.73 -3.39
C LEU A 145 0.01 9.08 -4.85
N THR A 146 -0.59 10.14 -5.41
CA THR A 146 -0.24 10.63 -6.76
C THR A 146 1.22 11.06 -6.82
N VAL A 147 1.69 11.88 -5.87
CA VAL A 147 3.09 12.34 -5.83
C VAL A 147 4.05 11.18 -5.64
N LEU A 148 3.76 10.28 -4.71
CA LEU A 148 4.55 9.08 -4.46
C LEU A 148 4.65 8.20 -5.70
N ALA A 149 3.53 7.94 -6.38
CA ALA A 149 3.49 7.17 -7.61
C ALA A 149 4.33 7.83 -8.71
N GLU A 150 4.21 9.15 -8.92
CA GLU A 150 5.01 9.87 -9.91
C GLU A 150 6.51 9.81 -9.61
N ASN A 151 6.90 9.89 -8.34
CA ASN A 151 8.31 9.80 -7.94
C ASN A 151 8.88 8.39 -8.17
N LEU A 152 8.09 7.35 -7.87
CA LEU A 152 8.46 5.96 -8.15
C LEU A 152 8.52 5.68 -9.66
N GLU A 153 7.61 6.25 -10.46
CA GLU A 153 7.62 6.15 -11.92
C GLU A 153 8.88 6.81 -12.53
N LYS A 154 9.24 8.02 -12.06
CA LYS A 154 10.48 8.69 -12.48
C LYS A 154 11.72 7.87 -12.17
N ALA A 155 11.71 7.13 -11.05
CA ALA A 155 12.76 6.21 -10.65
C ALA A 155 12.68 4.85 -11.35
N SER A 156 11.68 4.61 -12.21
CA SER A 156 11.42 3.31 -12.84
C SER A 156 11.24 2.16 -11.84
N SER A 157 10.72 2.48 -10.65
CA SER A 157 10.50 1.50 -9.58
C SER A 157 9.30 0.59 -9.90
N PRO A 158 9.42 -0.75 -9.72
CA PRO A 158 8.33 -1.68 -9.96
C PRO A 158 7.13 -1.43 -9.03
N TYR A 159 7.38 -0.87 -7.83
CA TYR A 159 6.36 -0.56 -6.84
C TYR A 159 5.42 0.58 -7.24
N SER A 160 5.78 1.41 -8.21
CA SER A 160 4.92 2.49 -8.74
C SER A 160 3.53 1.98 -9.13
N SER A 161 3.48 0.78 -9.73
CA SER A 161 2.25 0.15 -10.18
C SER A 161 1.28 -0.14 -9.03
N LEU A 162 1.79 -0.51 -7.85
CA LEU A 162 1.00 -0.74 -6.65
C LEU A 162 0.39 0.56 -6.13
N ILE A 163 1.20 1.61 -6.03
CA ILE A 163 0.74 2.93 -5.56
C ILE A 163 -0.34 3.48 -6.49
N ARG A 164 -0.19 3.32 -7.81
CA ARG A 164 -1.22 3.71 -8.79
C ARG A 164 -2.54 2.96 -8.62
N ILE A 165 -2.51 1.70 -8.21
CA ILE A 165 -3.75 0.94 -7.95
C ILE A 165 -4.48 1.53 -6.74
N ILE A 166 -3.75 1.78 -5.65
CA ILE A 166 -4.31 2.38 -4.43
C ILE A 166 -4.86 3.78 -4.72
N GLU A 167 -4.07 4.61 -5.41
CA GLU A 167 -4.44 5.96 -5.82
C GLU A 167 -5.72 5.95 -6.66
N SER A 168 -5.79 5.10 -7.69
CA SER A 168 -6.97 4.95 -8.54
C SER A 168 -8.21 4.54 -7.75
N ARG A 169 -8.05 3.71 -6.71
CA ARG A 169 -9.14 3.25 -5.86
C ARG A 169 -9.58 4.30 -4.85
N GLY A 170 -8.72 5.24 -4.45
CA GLY A 170 -9.08 6.37 -3.59
C GLY A 170 -9.96 7.44 -4.25
N HIS A 171 -10.04 7.48 -5.59
CA HIS A 171 -10.93 8.43 -6.27
C HIS A 171 -12.41 8.03 -6.10
N LEU A 172 -13.20 8.93 -5.51
CA LEU A 172 -14.65 8.74 -5.31
C LEU A 172 -15.50 8.93 -6.60
N ALA A 173 -14.86 9.09 -7.76
CA ALA A 173 -15.48 9.09 -9.10
C ALA A 173 -14.43 8.58 -10.11
N GLN A 174 -14.65 7.52 -10.89
CA GLN A 174 -15.61 7.46 -11.99
C GLN A 174 -16.44 6.16 -11.94
N ALA A 175 -17.64 6.24 -11.35
CA ALA A 175 -18.76 5.41 -11.78
C ALA A 175 -19.53 6.24 -12.82
N ALA A 176 -19.14 6.08 -14.09
CA ALA A 176 -19.93 6.50 -15.26
C ALA A 176 -19.99 5.31 -16.23
#